data_AF-A0AA38I7G7-F1
#
_entry.id   AF-A0AA38I7G7-F1
#
_cell.length_a   1.000
_cell.length_b   1.000
_cell.length_c   1.000
_cell.angle_alpha   90.00
_cell.angle_beta   90.00
_cell.angle_gamma   90.00
#
_symmetry.space_group_name_H-M   'P 1'
#
loop_
_entity.id
_entity.type
_entity.pdbx_description
1 polymer ?
#
loop_
_entity_poly.entity_id
_entity_poly.type
_entity_poly.pdbx_seq_one_letter_code
_entity_poly.pdbx_strand_id
1 'polypeptide(L)' 'MATYKINQNKLLQELVAAVAEDKMYWVRNDAKIRAATTSKSYDEFRDIVAAAHLQPIKNKDKERRQRSWNTLTDGN' A
#
# COMPACT_ATOMS: atom_id res chain seq x y z
N MET A 1 3.25 -29.20 36.91
CA MET A 1 2.95 -27.94 36.20
C MET A 1 3.55 -28.03 34.81
N ALA A 2 2.74 -28.01 33.75
CA ALA A 2 3.24 -28.10 32.39
C ALA A 2 3.98 -26.80 32.03
N THR A 3 5.26 -26.91 31.66
CA THR A 3 6.06 -25.77 31.20
C THR A 3 5.71 -25.49 29.73
N TYR A 4 4.99 -24.40 29.49
CA TYR A 4 4.68 -23.96 28.14
C TYR A 4 5.95 -23.39 27.49
N LYS A 5 6.53 -24.15 26.54
CA LYS A 5 7.66 -23.68 25.73
C LYS A 5 7.17 -22.59 24.77
N ILE A 6 7.54 -21.35 25.08
CA ILE A 6 7.27 -20.19 24.23
C ILE A 6 8.13 -20.28 22.97
N ASN A 7 7.47 -20.31 21.80
CA ASN A 7 8.16 -20.30 20.50
C ASN A 7 8.49 -18.86 20.09
N GLN A 8 9.75 -18.46 20.28
CA GLN A 8 10.23 -17.10 19.98
C GLN A 8 9.97 -16.69 18.52
N ASN A 9 10.18 -17.60 17.56
CA ASN A 9 9.95 -17.30 16.14
C ASN A 9 8.48 -16.97 15.83
N LYS A 10 7.54 -17.67 16.48
CA LYS A 10 6.10 -17.43 16.30
C LYS A 10 5.72 -16.05 16.84
N LEU A 11 6.22 -15.70 18.02
CA LEU A 11 6.03 -14.37 18.62
C LEU A 11 6.60 -13.25 17.74
N LEU A 12 7.79 -13.45 17.16
CA LEU A 12 8.38 -12.45 16.29
C LEU A 12 7.55 -12.25 15.01
N GLN A 13 7.03 -13.32 14.43
CA GLN A 13 6.14 -13.23 13.27
C GLN A 13 4.83 -12.49 13.59
N GLU A 14 4.20 -12.83 14.71
CA GLU A 14 2.98 -12.16 15.19
C GLU A 14 3.24 -10.67 15.46
N LEU A 15 4.38 -10.34 16.08
CA LEU A 15 4.78 -8.96 16.33
C LEU A 15 4.97 -8.17 15.02
N VAL A 16 5.68 -8.74 14.05
CA VAL A 16 5.92 -8.08 12.76
C VAL A 16 4.59 -7.85 12.02
N ALA A 17 3.69 -8.83 12.05
CA ALA A 17 2.37 -8.71 11.44
C ALA A 17 1.54 -7.60 12.10
N ALA A 18 1.49 -7.58 13.44
CA ALA A 18 0.76 -6.56 14.19
C ALA A 18 1.31 -5.15 13.92
N VAL A 19 2.63 -4.97 13.90
CA VAL A 19 3.26 -3.68 13.59
C VAL A 19 2.96 -3.23 12.15
N ALA A 20 2.93 -4.16 11.20
CA ALA A 20 2.58 -3.84 9.82
C ALA A 20 1.11 -3.42 9.69
N GLU A 21 0.21 -4.11 10.37
CA GLU A 21 -1.22 -3.79 10.40
C GLU A 21 -1.48 -2.41 11.03
N ASP A 22 -0.83 -2.11 12.16
CA ASP A 22 -0.91 -0.80 12.82
C ASP A 22 -0.46 0.32 11.88
N LYS A 23 0.65 0.14 11.18
CA LYS A 23 1.13 1.14 10.20
C LYS A 23 0.09 1.39 9.11
N MET A 24 -0.53 0.33 8.59
CA MET A 24 -1.58 0.44 7.58
C MET A 24 -2.85 1.09 8.13
N TYR A 25 -3.19 0.82 9.39
CA TYR A 25 -4.32 1.46 10.07
C TYR A 25 -4.12 2.98 10.15
N TRP A 26 -2.94 3.44 10.58
CA TRP A 26 -2.63 4.86 10.68
C TRP A 26 -2.69 5.58 9.34
N VAL A 27 -2.13 4.99 8.28
CA VAL A 27 -2.18 5.57 6.91
C VAL A 27 -3.61 5.71 6.41
N ARG A 28 -4.45 4.67 6.61
CA ARG A 28 -5.86 4.73 6.22
C ARG A 28 -6.64 5.73 7.06
N ASN A 29 -6.37 5.83 8.36
CA ASN A 29 -7.05 6.76 9.24
C ASN A 29 -6.75 8.22 8.85
N ASP A 30 -5.49 8.53 8.57
CA ASP A 30 -5.10 9.85 8.07
C ASP A 30 -5.82 10.19 6.75
N ALA A 31 -5.90 9.22 5.83
CA ALA A 31 -6.65 9.38 4.60
C ALA A 31 -8.16 9.54 4.83
N LYS A 32 -8.76 8.85 5.81
CA LYS A 32 -10.17 9.03 6.19
C LYS A 32 -10.42 10.45 6.70
N ILE A 33 -9.55 10.98 7.56
CA ILE A 33 -9.67 12.35 8.07
C ILE A 33 -9.58 13.36 6.92
N ARG A 34 -8.60 13.18 6.04
CA ARG A 34 -8.43 14.04 4.85
C ARG A 34 -9.60 13.95 3.87
N ALA A 35 -10.10 12.74 3.63
CA ALA A 35 -11.25 12.51 2.77
C ALA A 35 -12.50 13.14 3.37
N ALA A 36 -12.74 12.98 4.68
CA ALA A 36 -13.89 13.57 5.35
C ALA A 36 -13.94 15.10 5.25
N THR A 37 -12.78 15.78 5.21
CA THR A 37 -12.72 17.24 5.04
C THR A 37 -12.77 17.71 3.59
N THR A 38 -12.35 16.87 2.64
CA THR A 38 -12.14 17.28 1.24
C THR A 38 -13.21 16.75 0.29
N SER A 39 -13.79 15.57 0.56
CA SER A 39 -14.71 14.89 -0.35
C SER A 39 -16.09 15.54 -0.37
N LYS A 40 -16.69 15.64 -1.55
CA LYS A 40 -18.07 16.13 -1.75
C LYS A 40 -19.09 15.01 -1.87
N SER A 41 -18.63 13.78 -2.11
CA SER A 41 -19.46 12.59 -2.27
C SER A 41 -18.83 11.36 -1.62
N TYR A 42 -19.65 10.34 -1.32
CA TYR A 42 -19.15 9.11 -0.70
C TYR A 42 -18.21 8.31 -1.62
N ASP A 43 -18.45 8.33 -2.93
CA ASP A 43 -17.58 7.62 -3.88
C ASP A 43 -16.18 8.23 -3.89
N GLU A 44 -16.08 9.56 -3.88
CA GLU A 44 -14.80 10.26 -3.76
C GLU A 44 -14.10 9.95 -2.42
N PHE A 45 -14.86 9.90 -1.32
CA PHE A 45 -14.32 9.48 -0.03
C PHE A 45 -13.73 8.07 -0.10
N ARG A 46 -14.48 7.12 -0.68
CA ARG A 46 -14.09 5.72 -0.80
C ARG A 46 -12.80 5.58 -1.62
N ASP A 47 -12.71 6.30 -2.73
CA ASP A 47 -11.54 6.25 -3.61
C ASP A 47 -10.29 6.81 -2.93
N ILE A 48 -10.40 7.93 -2.20
CA ILE A 48 -9.27 8.51 -1.45
C ILE A 48 -8.77 7.54 -0.37
N VAL A 49 -9.68 6.92 0.39
CA VAL A 49 -9.31 5.97 1.46
C VAL A 49 -8.73 4.68 0.86
N ALA A 50 -9.28 4.20 -0.25
CA ALA A 50 -8.76 3.04 -0.96
C ALA A 50 -7.36 3.31 -1.50
N ALA A 51 -7.10 4.50 -2.05
CA ALA A 51 -5.82 4.89 -2.62
C ALA A 51 -4.74 5.28 -1.59
N ALA A 52 -5.07 5.35 -0.30
CA ALA A 52 -4.17 5.82 0.76
C ALA A 52 -2.85 5.05 0.89
N HIS A 53 -2.83 3.79 0.47
CA HIS A 53 -1.66 2.92 0.55
C HIS A 53 -0.71 3.08 -0.65
N LEU A 54 -1.10 3.82 -1.70
CA LEU A 54 -0.24 4.07 -2.84
C LEU A 54 0.87 5.06 -2.47
N GLN A 55 2.11 4.69 -2.83
CA GLN A 55 3.25 5.58 -2.66
C GLN A 55 3.36 6.54 -3.86
N PRO A 56 3.84 7.78 -3.65
CA PRO A 56 4.17 8.68 -4.75
C PRO A 56 5.18 8.04 -5.69
N ILE A 57 4.97 8.23 -7.00
CA ILE A 57 5.86 7.73 -8.05
C ILE A 57 7.26 8.31 -7.85
N LYS A 58 8.27 7.46 -7.64
CA LYS A 58 9.66 7.89 -7.47
C LYS A 58 10.29 8.17 -8.83
N ASN A 59 11.34 8.99 -8.87
CA ASN A 59 12.04 9.30 -10.13
C ASN A 59 12.60 8.03 -10.82
N LYS A 60 12.96 7.00 -10.05
CA LYS A 60 13.36 5.69 -10.58
C LYS A 60 12.21 4.94 -11.29
N ASP A 61 10.97 5.17 -10.87
CA ASP A 61 9.78 4.59 -11.52
C ASP A 61 9.44 5.33 -12.83
N LYS A 62 9.95 6.56 -13.00
CA LYS A 62 9.81 7.35 -14.23
C LYS A 62 10.79 6.94 -15.32
N GLU A 63 11.78 6.09 -15.02
CA GLU A 63 12.66 5.48 -16.01
C GLU A 63 11.92 4.40 -16.79
N ARG A 64 10.87 4.79 -17.51
CA ARG A 64 10.36 4.00 -18.62
C ARG A 64 11.47 3.97 -19.67
N ARG A 65 12.17 2.83 -19.77
CA ARG A 65 12.87 2.45 -21.00
C ARG A 65 11.89 2.73 -22.13
N GLN A 66 12.27 3.58 -23.08
CA GLN A 66 11.44 3.95 -24.22
C GLN A 66 11.11 2.70 -25.06
N ARG A 67 10.16 1.90 -24.61
CA ARG A 67 9.52 0.87 -25.41
C ARG A 67 8.39 1.61 -26.09
N SER A 68 8.63 2.03 -27.32
CA SER A 68 7.57 2.48 -28.20
C SER A 68 6.50 1.39 -28.20
N TRP A 69 5.26 1.80 -27.91
CA TRP A 69 4.11 0.90 -27.95
C TRP A 69 3.95 0.22 -29.32
N ASN A 70 4.53 0.83 -30.36
CA ASN A 70 4.65 0.25 -31.68
C ASN A 70 6.07 -0.30 -31.88
N THR A 71 6.20 -1.63 -31.88
CA THR A 71 7.20 -2.32 -32.69
C THR A 71 6.59 -2.43 -34.08
N LEU A 72 6.95 -1.52 -34.99
CA LEU A 72 6.66 -1.69 -36.41
C LEU A 72 7.22 -3.06 -36.80
N THR A 73 6.34 -3.94 -37.26
CA THR A 73 6.76 -5.13 -37.99
C THR A 73 7.25 -4.60 -39.33
N ASP A 74 8.56 -4.46 -39.49
CA ASP A 74 9.16 -4.25 -40.81
C ASP A 74 8.91 -5.53 -41.63
N GLY A 75 7.78 -5.55 -42.34
CA GLY A 75 7.55 -6.45 -43.44
C GLY A 75 8.01 -5.78 -44.73
N ASN A 76 9.24 -6.05 -45.15
CA ASN A 76 9.64 -6.47 -46.50
C ASN A 76 11.18 -6.60 -46.59
#